data_AF-A0A0M8SNT8-F1
#
_entry.id   AF-A0A0M8SNT8-F1
#
_cell.length_a   1.000
_cell.length_b   1.000
_cell.length_c   1.000
_cell.angle_alpha   90.00
_cell.angle_beta   90.00
_cell.angle_gamma   90.00
#
_symmetry.space_group_name_H-M   'P 1'
#
loop_
_entity.id
_entity.type
_entity.pdbx_description
1 polymer ?
#
loop_
_entity_poly.entity_id
_entity_poly.type
_entity_poly.pdbx_seq_one_letter_code
_entity_poly.pdbx_strand_id
1 'polypeptide(L)' 'MPGWDGTPAQPMLAQTRHAPGLYARAGGRVREIAVPGAGHAVHVERPEEFGAALLETLSEGART' A
#
# COMPACT_ATOMS: atom_id res chain seq x y z
N MET A 1 16.94 -15.23 -9.69
CA MET A 1 15.61 -14.96 -9.10
C MET A 1 15.60 -13.55 -8.53
N PRO A 2 14.44 -12.89 -8.39
CA PRO A 2 14.38 -11.61 -7.68
C PRO A 2 15.08 -11.71 -6.32
N GLY A 3 16.05 -10.84 -6.06
CA GLY A 3 16.84 -10.84 -4.81
C GLY A 3 18.09 -11.74 -4.82
N TRP A 4 18.58 -12.19 -5.97
CA TRP A 4 19.87 -12.90 -6.09
C TRP A 4 21.07 -11.93 -5.99
N ASP A 5 22.22 -12.43 -5.56
CA ASP A 5 23.47 -11.66 -5.43
C ASP A 5 23.89 -10.95 -6.72
N GLY A 6 24.02 -9.62 -6.65
CA GLY A 6 24.33 -8.79 -7.81
C GLY A 6 23.12 -8.38 -8.66
N THR A 7 21.89 -8.78 -8.26
CA THR A 7 20.67 -8.17 -8.83
C THR A 7 20.27 -6.91 -8.07
N PRO A 8 19.93 -5.80 -8.76
CA PRO A 8 19.47 -4.59 -8.09
C PRO A 8 18.11 -4.82 -7.42
N ALA A 9 17.89 -4.09 -6.32
CA ALA A 9 16.61 -4.07 -5.63
C ALA A 9 15.49 -3.65 -6.60
N GLN A 10 14.40 -4.41 -6.60
CA GLN A 10 13.24 -4.10 -7.43
C GLN A 10 12.51 -2.87 -6.86
N PRO A 11 12.08 -1.91 -7.70
CA PRO A 11 11.48 -0.65 -7.24
C PRO A 11 9.99 -0.81 -6.88
N MET A 12 9.63 -1.86 -6.13
CA MET A 12 8.24 -2.26 -5.89
C MET A 12 7.40 -1.15 -5.25
N LEU A 13 7.97 -0.38 -4.30
CA LEU A 13 7.27 0.75 -3.69
C LEU A 13 6.92 1.84 -4.71
N ALA A 14 7.88 2.23 -5.55
CA ALA A 14 7.66 3.25 -6.57
C ALA A 14 6.66 2.77 -7.64
N GLN A 15 6.73 1.49 -8.03
CA GLN A 15 5.80 0.87 -8.96
C GLN A 15 4.38 0.84 -8.39
N THR A 16 4.21 0.38 -7.15
CA THR A 16 2.90 0.33 -6.49
C THR A 16 2.31 1.72 -6.27
N ARG A 17 3.13 2.72 -5.88
CA ARG A 17 2.70 4.11 -5.69
C ARG A 17 2.28 4.80 -6.99
N HIS A 18 2.74 4.33 -8.14
CA HIS A 18 2.44 4.96 -9.43
C HIS A 18 0.93 4.97 -9.73
N ALA A 19 0.24 3.84 -9.56
CA ALA A 19 -1.18 3.74 -9.89
C ALA A 19 -2.09 4.58 -8.97
N PRO A 20 -1.99 4.52 -7.62
CA PRO A 20 -2.71 5.44 -6.75
C PRO A 20 -2.31 6.90 -6.98
N GLY A 21 -1.05 7.19 -7.34
CA GLY A 21 -0.61 8.53 -7.70
C GLY A 21 -1.35 9.10 -8.90
N LEU A 22 -1.62 8.29 -9.94
CA LEU A 22 -2.46 8.69 -11.07
C LEU A 22 -3.92 8.94 -10.63
N TYR A 23 -4.47 8.07 -9.78
CA TYR A 23 -5.82 8.24 -9.24
C TYR A 23 -5.96 9.53 -8.42
N ALA A 24 -4.98 9.84 -7.56
CA ALA A 24 -4.96 11.08 -6.79
C ALA A 24 -4.89 12.33 -7.68
N ARG A 25 -4.08 12.30 -8.74
CA ARG A 25 -4.01 13.39 -9.73
C ARG A 25 -5.32 13.62 -10.47
N ALA A 26 -6.18 12.61 -10.59
CA ALA A 26 -7.52 12.72 -11.16
C ALA A 26 -8.59 13.17 -10.14
N GLY A 27 -8.20 13.59 -8.94
CA GLY A 27 -9.11 14.03 -7.87
C GLY A 27 -9.55 12.91 -6.91
N GLY A 28 -9.01 11.70 -7.09
CA GLY A 28 -9.20 10.60 -6.15
C GLY A 28 -8.54 10.87 -4.79
N ARG A 29 -9.03 10.23 -3.73
CA ARG A 29 -8.40 10.28 -2.41
C ARG A 29 -7.60 9.02 -2.17
N VAL A 30 -6.34 9.17 -1.78
CA VAL A 30 -5.43 8.07 -1.49
C VAL A 30 -4.84 8.27 -0.12
N ARG A 31 -4.77 7.19 0.66
CA ARG A 31 -4.06 7.13 1.94
C ARG A 31 -2.99 6.04 1.86
N GLU A 32 -1.78 6.38 2.29
CA GLU A 32 -0.68 5.42 2.38
C GLU A 32 -0.25 5.30 3.84
N ILE A 33 -0.24 4.06 4.35
CA ILE A 33 0.11 3.75 5.75
C ILE A 33 1.26 2.74 5.72
N ALA A 34 2.39 3.12 6.32
CA ALA A 34 3.50 2.20 6.52
C ALA A 34 3.24 1.37 7.79
N VAL A 35 3.29 0.04 7.67
CA VAL A 35 3.11 -0.88 8.81
C VAL A 35 4.49 -1.46 9.18
N PRO A 36 5.06 -1.07 10.34
CA PRO A 36 6.39 -1.53 10.73
C PRO A 36 6.45 -3.05 10.90
N GLY A 37 7.51 -3.66 10.35
CA GLY A 37 7.75 -5.09 10.49
C GLY A 37 6.75 -5.97 9.74
N ALA A 38 6.13 -5.46 8.67
CA ALA A 38 5.39 -6.25 7.69
C ALA A 38 6.17 -6.33 6.37
N GLY A 39 6.18 -7.51 5.74
CA GLY A 39 6.68 -7.72 4.40
C GLY A 39 5.62 -7.44 3.32
N HIS A 40 5.64 -8.26 2.26
CA HIS A 40 4.76 -8.07 1.10
C HIS A 40 3.31 -8.50 1.35
N ALA A 41 3.05 -9.27 2.41
CA ALA A 41 1.73 -9.80 2.73
C ALA A 41 1.17 -9.15 4.00
N VAL A 42 1.17 -7.82 4.05
CA VAL A 42 0.74 -7.05 5.24
C VAL A 42 -0.63 -7.47 5.78
N HIS A 43 -1.58 -7.85 4.93
CA HIS A 43 -2.91 -8.31 5.34
C HIS A 43 -2.91 -9.68 6.04
N VAL A 44 -1.86 -10.48 5.86
CA VAL A 44 -1.64 -11.77 6.55
C VAL A 44 -0.77 -11.57 7.79
N GLU A 45 0.30 -10.76 7.68
CA GLU A 45 1.29 -10.56 8.73
C GLU A 45 0.80 -9.62 9.85
N ARG A 46 -0.04 -8.65 9.49
CA ARG A 46 -0.56 -7.57 10.36
C ARG A 46 -2.07 -7.35 10.11
N PRO A 47 -2.90 -8.38 10.34
CA PRO A 47 -4.31 -8.35 9.95
C PRO A 47 -5.13 -7.29 10.70
N GLU A 48 -4.78 -6.98 11.96
CA GLU A 48 -5.46 -5.97 12.76
C GLU A 48 -5.19 -4.55 12.24
N GLU A 49 -3.91 -4.22 12.01
CA GLU A 49 -3.50 -2.92 11.47
C GLU A 49 -4.05 -2.70 10.05
N PHE A 50 -3.97 -3.73 9.21
CA PHE A 50 -4.54 -3.69 7.86
C PHE A 50 -6.06 -3.53 7.89
N GLY A 51 -6.75 -4.31 8.73
CA GLY A 51 -8.21 -4.28 8.85
C GLY A 51 -8.73 -2.92 9.33
N ALA A 52 -8.09 -2.34 10.34
CA ALA A 52 -8.44 -1.01 10.85
C ALA A 52 -8.29 0.07 9.76
N ALA A 53 -7.15 0.08 9.06
CA ALA A 53 -6.89 1.00 7.96
C ALA A 53 -7.91 0.87 6.82
N LEU A 54 -8.27 -0.36 6.45
CA LEU A 54 -9.25 -0.64 5.40
C LEU A 54 -10.64 -0.11 5.80
N LEU A 55 -11.12 -0.44 7.00
CA LEU A 55 -12.44 -0.04 7.47
C LEU A 55 -12.58 1.49 7.59
N GLU A 56 -11.52 2.17 8.06
CA GLU A 56 -11.49 3.63 8.12
C GLU A 56 -11.58 4.24 6.71
N THR A 57 -10.83 3.71 5.75
CA THR A 57 -10.86 4.18 4.35
C THR A 57 -12.25 4.03 3.72
N LEU A 58 -12.89 2.88 3.92
CA LEU A 58 -14.25 2.62 3.40
C LEU A 58 -15.29 3.55 4.06
N SER A 59 -15.14 3.80 5.37
CA SER A 59 -16.03 4.70 6.12
C SER A 59 -15.86 6.17 5.73
N GLU A 60 -14.67 6.59 5.29
CA GLU A 60 -14.45 7.91 4.67
C GLU A 60 -15.06 8.00 3.26
N GLY A 61 -14.95 6.94 2.47
CA GLY A 61 -15.54 6.85 1.14
C GLY A 61 -17.07 6.95 1.17
N ALA A 62 -17.72 6.27 2.11
CA ALA A 62 -19.18 6.26 2.25
C ALA A 62 -19.79 7.61 2.68
N ARG A 63 -18.96 8.56 3.16
CA ARG A 63 -19.41 9.89 3.61
C ARG A 63 -19.37 10.97 2.51
N THR A 64 -18.98 10.61 1.28
CA THR A 64 -18.91 11.51 0.11
C THR A 64 -20.04 11.20 -0.86
#